data_AF-A0AA86Z212-F1
#
_entry.id   AF-A0AA86Z212-F1
#
_cell.length_a   1.000
_cell.length_b   1.000
_cell.length_c   1.000
_cell.angle_alpha   90.00
_cell.angle_beta   90.00
_cell.angle_gamma   90.00
#
_symmetry.space_group_name_H-M   'P 1'
#
loop_
_entity.id
_entity.type
_entity.pdbx_description
1 polymer ?
#
loop_
_entity_poly.entity_id
_entity_poly.type
_entity_poly.pdbx_seq_one_letter_code
_entity_poly.pdbx_strand_id
1 'polypeptide(L)'
;MISVFITNLGKYNEGELVGEWLELPATSKEIEHCLMRIGIDGIHYEEYFLTDYESSIDGLSSYISEYSLLDELNELATRLAMLSPDEIDLYQAAIEIGSSASSIHDLIHLADNLDSFQQLSGINNEYDLGYYWIEESGCYDLAQLGHLSHYFDYERYGRDVCLEQGGIFHSGGYVYHTSG
;
A
#
# COMPACT_ATOMS: atom_id res chain seq x y z
N MET A 1 4.67 -4.72 8.73
CA MET A 1 5.71 -5.77 8.78
C MET A 1 5.30 -6.87 7.82
N ILE A 2 6.25 -7.36 7.03
CA ILE A 2 6.05 -8.42 6.03
C ILE A 2 6.83 -9.64 6.50
N SER A 3 6.21 -10.81 6.51
CA SER A 3 6.86 -12.07 6.82
C SER A 3 6.56 -13.07 5.72
N VAL A 4 7.55 -13.85 5.31
CA VAL A 4 7.40 -14.85 4.24
C VAL A 4 7.93 -16.20 4.69
N PHE A 5 7.24 -17.28 4.30
CA PHE A 5 7.68 -18.64 4.55
C PHE A 5 8.42 -19.17 3.32
N ILE A 6 9.72 -19.34 3.47
CA ILE A 6 10.63 -19.76 2.41
C ILE A 6 10.78 -21.28 2.46
N THR A 7 10.44 -21.96 1.37
CA THR A 7 10.50 -23.42 1.26
C THR A 7 11.56 -23.86 0.26
N ASN A 8 12.33 -24.89 0.61
CA ASN A 8 13.32 -25.51 -0.27
C ASN A 8 12.64 -26.34 -1.36
N LEU A 9 12.80 -25.94 -2.63
CA LEU A 9 12.10 -26.57 -3.76
C LEU A 9 12.59 -27.99 -4.04
N GLY A 10 13.90 -28.24 -3.94
CA GLY A 10 14.47 -29.56 -4.21
C GLY A 10 14.00 -30.60 -3.19
N LYS A 11 14.03 -30.26 -1.90
CA LYS A 11 13.50 -31.12 -0.84
C LYS A 11 11.99 -31.33 -0.96
N TYR A 12 11.24 -30.29 -1.33
CA TYR A 12 9.82 -30.40 -1.59
C TYR A 12 9.52 -31.42 -2.71
N ASN A 13 10.30 -31.39 -3.80
CA ASN A 13 10.20 -32.36 -4.89
C ASN A 13 10.57 -33.79 -4.48
N GLU A 14 11.36 -33.96 -3.41
CA GLU A 14 11.69 -35.25 -2.78
C GLU A 14 10.65 -35.71 -1.74
N GLY A 15 9.60 -34.92 -1.52
CA GLY A 15 8.53 -35.21 -0.55
C GLY A 15 8.81 -34.73 0.88
N GLU A 16 9.84 -33.90 1.08
CA GLU A 16 10.18 -33.30 2.36
C GLU A 16 9.79 -31.81 2.39
N LEU A 17 8.87 -31.43 3.27
CA LEU A 17 8.52 -30.02 3.48
C LEU A 17 9.51 -29.38 4.46
N VAL A 18 10.55 -28.75 3.92
CA VAL A 18 11.57 -28.00 4.68
C VAL A 18 11.49 -26.53 4.31
N GLY A 19 11.13 -25.69 5.28
CA GLY A 19 11.05 -24.25 5.11
C GLY A 19 11.08 -23.49 6.44
N GLU A 20 11.20 -22.17 6.37
CA GLU A 20 11.33 -21.30 7.53
C GLU A 20 10.70 -19.93 7.29
N TRP A 21 10.13 -19.34 8.35
CA TRP A 21 9.67 -17.95 8.34
C TRP A 21 10.84 -16.97 8.37
N LEU A 22 10.77 -15.95 7.53
CA LEU A 22 11.67 -14.81 7.53
C LEU A 22 10.87 -13.51 7.65
N GLU A 23 11.18 -12.71 8.68
CA GLU A 23 10.65 -11.35 8.83
C GLU A 23 11.46 -10.38 7.97
N LEU A 24 10.77 -9.45 7.29
CA LEU A 24 11.35 -8.41 6.45
C LEU A 24 11.07 -7.02 7.04
N PRO A 25 12.02 -6.06 6.90
CA PRO A 25 13.28 -6.19 6.16
C PRO A 25 14.34 -7.01 6.92
N ALA A 26 15.08 -7.84 6.18
CA ALA A 26 16.18 -8.67 6.65
C ALA A 26 17.50 -8.23 6.01
N THR A 27 18.58 -8.38 6.76
CA THR A 27 19.94 -8.20 6.23
C THR A 27 20.33 -9.37 5.32
N SER A 28 21.28 -9.15 4.41
CA SER A 28 21.79 -10.23 3.55
C SER A 28 22.30 -11.44 4.34
N LYS A 29 22.86 -11.22 5.54
CA LYS A 29 23.29 -12.29 6.44
C LYS A 29 22.12 -13.08 7.01
N GLU A 30 21.04 -12.43 7.40
CA GLU A 30 19.84 -13.11 7.92
C GLU A 30 19.16 -13.93 6.82
N ILE A 31 19.09 -13.39 5.60
CA ILE A 31 18.61 -14.11 4.42
C ILE A 31 19.49 -15.33 4.14
N GLU A 32 20.81 -15.17 4.04
CA GLU A 32 21.76 -16.27 3.82
C GLU A 32 21.64 -17.33 4.91
N HIS A 33 21.59 -16.92 6.17
CA HIS A 33 21.43 -17.85 7.29
C HIS A 33 20.08 -18.58 7.27
N CYS A 34 19.00 -17.94 6.86
CA CYS A 34 17.69 -18.57 6.67
C CYS A 34 17.75 -19.64 5.56
N LEU A 35 18.31 -19.28 4.41
CA LEU A 35 18.51 -20.19 3.27
C LEU A 35 19.38 -21.41 3.65
N MET A 36 20.48 -21.18 4.38
CA MET A 36 21.32 -22.28 4.86
C MET A 36 20.58 -23.22 5.83
N ARG A 37 19.72 -22.70 6.71
CA ARG A 37 18.96 -23.52 7.67
C ARG A 37 17.95 -24.44 6.98
N ILE A 38 17.35 -23.99 5.89
CA ILE A 38 16.45 -24.81 5.07
C ILE A 38 17.21 -25.69 4.05
N GLY A 39 18.54 -25.64 4.07
CA GLY A 39 19.42 -26.49 3.26
C GLY A 39 19.68 -26.00 1.84
N ILE A 40 19.42 -24.72 1.55
CA ILE A 40 19.87 -24.07 0.31
C ILE A 40 21.35 -23.71 0.48
N ASP A 41 22.22 -24.48 -0.17
CA ASP A 41 23.68 -24.40 -0.05
C ASP A 41 24.36 -23.88 -1.33
N GLY A 42 23.61 -23.72 -2.42
CA GLY A 42 24.15 -23.33 -3.72
C GLY A 42 24.95 -24.43 -4.42
N ILE A 43 24.87 -25.68 -3.96
CA ILE A 43 25.60 -26.83 -4.51
C ILE A 43 24.66 -28.00 -4.82
N HIS A 44 23.88 -28.43 -3.82
CA HIS A 44 22.90 -29.50 -3.96
C HIS A 44 21.49 -28.95 -4.10
N TYR A 45 21.20 -27.86 -3.39
CA TYR A 45 19.92 -27.17 -3.45
C TYR A 45 20.15 -25.68 -3.64
N GLU A 46 19.67 -25.16 -4.78
CA GLU A 46 19.86 -23.76 -5.19
C GLU A 46 18.55 -22.98 -5.19
N GLU A 47 17.41 -23.66 -5.37
CA GLU A 47 16.11 -23.04 -5.60
C GLU A 47 15.19 -23.12 -4.38
N TYR A 48 14.51 -22.02 -4.10
CA TYR A 48 13.46 -21.89 -3.09
C TYR A 48 12.23 -21.20 -3.68
N PHE A 49 11.11 -21.28 -2.98
CA PHE A 49 9.88 -20.56 -3.34
C PHE A 49 9.11 -20.16 -2.07
N LEU A 50 8.18 -19.22 -2.19
CA LEU A 50 7.35 -18.79 -1.07
C LEU A 50 6.08 -19.63 -1.01
N THR A 51 5.82 -20.29 0.12
CA THR A 51 4.58 -21.09 0.29
C THR A 51 3.52 -20.38 1.12
N ASP A 52 3.93 -19.40 1.93
CA ASP A 52 3.04 -18.64 2.79
C ASP A 52 3.61 -17.24 3.06
N TYR A 53 2.76 -16.31 3.47
CA TYR A 53 3.16 -14.94 3.79
C TYR A 53 2.15 -14.24 4.71
N GLU A 54 2.65 -13.30 5.50
CA GLU A 54 1.86 -12.43 6.36
C GLU A 54 2.26 -10.97 6.14
N SER A 55 1.29 -10.07 6.17
CA SER A 55 1.52 -8.64 6.07
C SER A 55 0.56 -7.89 6.98
N SER A 56 1.09 -6.90 7.71
CA SER A 56 0.28 -5.92 8.44
C SER A 56 -0.17 -4.72 7.57
N ILE A 57 0.14 -4.75 6.27
CA ILE A 57 -0.21 -3.70 5.32
C ILE A 57 -1.40 -4.18 4.50
N ASP A 58 -2.51 -3.47 4.62
CA ASP A 58 -3.73 -3.78 3.88
C ASP A 58 -3.52 -3.64 2.37
N GLY A 59 -4.14 -4.53 1.61
CA GLY A 59 -3.99 -4.60 0.14
C GLY A 59 -2.71 -5.29 -0.35
N LEU A 60 -1.64 -5.37 0.46
CA LEU A 60 -0.34 -5.89 0.02
C LEU A 60 -0.35 -7.38 -0.34
N SER A 61 -1.14 -8.18 0.38
CA SER A 61 -1.20 -9.65 0.19
C SER A 61 -1.54 -10.06 -1.24
N SER A 62 -2.33 -9.26 -1.96
CA SER A 62 -2.72 -9.53 -3.35
C SER A 62 -1.56 -9.50 -4.35
N TYR A 63 -0.40 -8.97 -3.94
CA TYR A 63 0.80 -8.82 -4.78
C TYR A 63 1.90 -9.82 -4.45
N ILE A 64 1.75 -10.58 -3.36
CA ILE A 64 2.71 -11.60 -2.95
C ILE A 64 2.26 -12.94 -3.51
N SER A 65 3.18 -13.62 -4.19
CA SER A 65 2.97 -14.91 -4.83
C SER A 65 4.14 -15.84 -4.55
N GLU A 66 3.99 -17.12 -4.91
CA GLU A 66 5.04 -18.13 -4.77
C GLU A 66 6.33 -17.81 -5.56
N TYR A 67 6.19 -16.98 -6.61
CA TYR A 67 7.29 -16.55 -7.48
C TYR A 67 7.80 -15.15 -7.16
N SER A 68 7.29 -14.50 -6.11
CA SER A 68 7.75 -13.17 -5.72
C SER A 68 9.23 -13.21 -5.34
N LEU A 69 9.98 -12.23 -5.83
CA LEU A 69 11.41 -12.13 -5.57
C LEU A 69 11.64 -11.65 -4.13
N LEU A 70 12.41 -12.42 -3.36
CA LEU A 70 12.69 -12.11 -1.97
C LEU A 70 13.39 -10.76 -1.81
N ASP A 71 14.30 -10.42 -2.73
CA ASP A 71 15.02 -9.15 -2.72
C ASP A 71 14.08 -7.96 -2.92
N GLU A 72 13.09 -8.07 -3.82
CA GLU A 72 12.09 -7.02 -4.04
C GLU A 72 11.17 -6.85 -2.82
N LEU A 73 10.72 -7.96 -2.23
CA LEU A 73 9.93 -7.91 -0.99
C LEU A 73 10.73 -7.30 0.15
N ASN A 74 12.04 -7.59 0.23
CA ASN A 74 12.93 -7.03 1.23
C ASN A 74 13.16 -5.54 1.03
N GLU A 75 13.31 -5.09 -0.22
CA GLU A 75 13.39 -3.68 -0.56
C GLU A 75 12.09 -2.95 -0.19
N LEU A 76 10.93 -3.50 -0.57
CA LEU A 76 9.64 -2.95 -0.19
C LEU A 76 9.50 -2.83 1.33
N ALA A 77 9.82 -3.90 2.06
CA ALA A 77 9.78 -3.88 3.52
C ALA A 77 10.71 -2.80 4.12
N THR A 78 11.86 -2.58 3.50
CA THR A 78 12.81 -1.53 3.89
C THR A 78 12.21 -0.14 3.68
N ARG A 79 11.54 0.11 2.55
CA ARG A 79 10.86 1.39 2.29
C ARG A 79 9.73 1.64 3.28
N LEU A 80 8.88 0.65 3.50
CA LEU A 80 7.77 0.74 4.44
C LEU A 80 8.23 0.95 5.88
N ALA A 81 9.36 0.37 6.28
CA ALA A 81 9.92 0.58 7.62
C ALA A 81 10.40 2.02 7.88
N MET A 82 10.61 2.82 6.83
CA MET A 82 10.98 4.23 6.95
C MET A 82 9.79 5.18 7.05
N LEU A 83 8.58 4.70 6.73
CA LEU A 83 7.36 5.50 6.77
C LEU A 83 6.85 5.66 8.22
N SER A 84 6.31 6.83 8.52
CA SER A 84 5.56 7.08 9.75
C SER A 84 4.20 6.38 9.73
N PRO A 85 3.52 6.24 10.89
CA PRO A 85 2.18 5.64 10.93
C PRO A 85 1.17 6.33 9.99
N ASP A 86 1.17 7.66 9.94
CA ASP A 86 0.27 8.42 9.07
C ASP A 86 0.61 8.19 7.59
N GLU A 87 1.89 8.04 7.24
CA GLU A 87 2.31 7.70 5.87
C GLU A 87 1.97 6.24 5.49
N ILE A 88 1.93 5.32 6.46
CA ILE A 88 1.46 3.94 6.23
C ILE A 88 -0.03 3.92 5.92
N ASP A 89 -0.84 4.68 6.66
CA ASP A 89 -2.28 4.81 6.38
C ASP A 89 -2.49 5.45 4.99
N LEU A 90 -1.71 6.48 4.65
CA LEU A 90 -1.72 7.08 3.32
C LEU A 90 -1.30 6.08 2.23
N TYR A 91 -0.30 5.24 2.49
CA TYR A 91 0.18 4.22 1.58
C TYR A 91 -0.86 3.14 1.30
N GLN A 92 -1.57 2.66 2.34
CA GLN A 92 -2.67 1.72 2.18
C GLN A 92 -3.80 2.30 1.33
N ALA A 93 -4.17 3.56 1.59
CA ALA A 93 -5.13 4.27 0.76
C ALA A 93 -4.65 4.42 -0.70
N ALA A 94 -3.37 4.71 -0.89
CA ALA A 94 -2.77 4.88 -2.20
C ALA A 94 -2.72 3.57 -3.00
N ILE A 95 -2.56 2.40 -2.36
CA ILE A 95 -2.71 1.09 -3.02
C ILE A 95 -4.13 0.92 -3.58
N GLU A 96 -5.13 1.31 -2.79
CA GLU A 96 -6.54 1.16 -3.18
C GLU A 96 -6.93 2.13 -4.31
N ILE A 97 -6.49 3.39 -4.25
CA ILE A 97 -6.64 4.38 -5.34
C ILE A 97 -5.90 3.90 -6.59
N GLY A 98 -4.61 3.58 -6.40
CA GLY A 98 -3.66 3.18 -7.42
C GLY A 98 -3.81 1.73 -7.85
N SER A 99 -5.04 1.23 -8.00
CA SER A 99 -5.42 -0.11 -8.49
C SER A 99 -4.77 -0.56 -9.83
N SER A 100 -3.88 0.25 -10.38
CA SER A 100 -2.97 -0.05 -11.49
C SER A 100 -1.61 -0.61 -11.05
N ALA A 101 -1.25 -0.58 -9.77
CA ALA A 101 -0.10 -1.34 -9.29
C ALA A 101 -0.31 -2.81 -9.67
N SER A 102 0.70 -3.43 -10.27
CA SER A 102 0.61 -4.77 -10.83
C SER A 102 1.75 -5.67 -10.38
N SER A 103 2.70 -5.11 -9.64
CA SER A 103 3.93 -5.75 -9.22
C SER A 103 4.45 -5.18 -7.90
N ILE A 104 5.32 -5.93 -7.22
CA ILE A 104 6.05 -5.44 -6.04
C ILE A 104 6.90 -4.21 -6.39
N HIS A 105 7.42 -4.14 -7.61
CA HIS A 105 8.14 -2.97 -8.08
C HIS A 105 7.27 -1.70 -8.09
N ASP A 106 6.03 -1.80 -8.56
CA ASP A 106 5.08 -0.66 -8.55
C ASP A 106 4.79 -0.21 -7.11
N LEU A 107 4.73 -1.14 -6.16
CA LEU A 107 4.54 -0.85 -4.75
C LEU A 107 5.74 -0.15 -4.10
N ILE A 108 6.96 -0.47 -4.52
CA ILE A 108 8.18 0.25 -4.11
C ILE A 108 8.13 1.67 -4.64
N HIS A 109 7.81 1.85 -5.93
CA HIS A 109 7.64 3.18 -6.52
C HIS A 109 6.55 3.99 -5.83
N LEU A 110 5.43 3.36 -5.47
CA LEU A 110 4.36 4.01 -4.73
C LEU A 110 4.86 4.56 -3.39
N ALA A 111 5.67 3.78 -2.66
CA ALA A 111 6.22 4.18 -1.37
C ALA A 111 7.18 5.37 -1.51
N ASP A 112 7.94 5.41 -2.61
CA ASP A 112 8.88 6.49 -2.93
C ASP A 112 8.18 7.78 -3.44
N ASN A 113 6.92 7.71 -3.87
CA ASN A 113 6.16 8.83 -4.46
C ASN A 113 4.88 9.15 -3.65
N LEU A 114 4.88 8.89 -2.35
CA LEU A 114 3.72 9.17 -1.49
C LEU A 114 3.35 10.66 -1.44
N ASP A 115 4.30 11.56 -1.70
CA ASP A 115 4.08 12.99 -1.82
C ASP A 115 3.18 13.39 -3.00
N SER A 116 2.92 12.47 -3.94
CA SER A 116 1.92 12.63 -5.00
C SER A 116 0.48 12.49 -4.50
N PHE A 117 0.26 12.06 -3.26
CA PHE A 117 -1.06 11.92 -2.66
C PHE A 117 -1.26 12.95 -1.56
N GLN A 118 -2.51 13.38 -1.39
CA GLN A 118 -2.91 14.26 -0.30
C GLN A 118 -4.09 13.65 0.44
N GLN A 119 -4.05 13.75 1.76
CA GLN A 119 -5.15 13.41 2.65
C GLN A 119 -5.79 14.67 3.22
N LEU A 120 -7.11 14.75 3.14
CA LEU A 120 -7.94 15.73 3.84
C LEU A 120 -8.50 15.06 5.10
N SER A 121 -7.92 15.40 6.25
CA SER A 121 -8.38 14.86 7.54
C SER A 121 -9.79 15.34 7.89
N GLY A 122 -10.60 14.48 8.50
CA GLY A 122 -11.95 14.81 8.96
C GLY A 122 -13.03 14.75 7.88
N ILE A 123 -12.66 14.38 6.64
CA ILE A 123 -13.58 14.22 5.52
C ILE A 123 -13.96 12.75 5.38
N ASN A 124 -15.19 12.38 5.77
CA ASN A 124 -15.58 10.97 5.90
C ASN A 124 -16.61 10.50 4.87
N ASN A 125 -17.20 11.44 4.12
CA ASN A 125 -18.22 11.18 3.13
C ASN A 125 -18.28 12.32 2.11
N GLU A 126 -19.12 12.15 1.09
CA GLU A 126 -19.29 13.10 -0.01
C GLU A 126 -19.82 14.45 0.47
N TYR A 127 -20.67 14.50 1.51
CA TYR A 127 -21.12 15.75 2.08
C TYR A 127 -19.96 16.54 2.70
N ASP A 128 -19.13 15.89 3.54
CA ASP A 128 -17.97 16.52 4.16
C ASP A 128 -17.00 17.05 3.08
N LEU A 129 -16.78 16.26 2.03
CA LEU A 129 -15.88 16.63 0.92
C LEU A 129 -16.41 17.84 0.15
N GLY A 130 -17.70 17.84 -0.16
CA GLY A 130 -18.34 18.96 -0.82
C GLY A 130 -18.33 20.23 0.04
N TYR A 131 -18.58 20.08 1.34
CA TYR A 131 -18.52 21.19 2.29
C TYR A 131 -17.10 21.77 2.36
N TYR A 132 -16.07 20.92 2.49
CA TYR A 132 -14.67 21.36 2.48
C TYR A 132 -14.35 22.19 1.24
N TRP A 133 -14.65 21.67 0.04
CA TRP A 133 -14.30 22.37 -1.19
C TRP A 133 -15.05 23.69 -1.37
N ILE A 134 -16.28 23.80 -0.87
CA ILE A 134 -17.13 24.97 -1.10
C ILE A 134 -16.95 26.04 -0.01
N GLU A 135 -16.79 25.63 1.25
CA GLU A 135 -16.76 26.54 2.40
C GLU A 135 -15.34 26.73 2.97
N GLU A 136 -14.49 25.70 2.96
CA GLU A 136 -13.23 25.69 3.72
C GLU A 136 -11.98 25.85 2.85
N SER A 137 -12.02 25.37 1.61
CA SER A 137 -10.86 25.40 0.69
C SER A 137 -10.44 26.81 0.28
N GLY A 138 -11.36 27.78 0.36
CA GLY A 138 -11.18 29.13 -0.15
C GLY A 138 -11.28 29.25 -1.68
N CYS A 139 -11.63 28.17 -2.40
CA CYS A 139 -11.79 28.20 -3.86
C CYS A 139 -13.03 28.98 -4.33
N TYR A 140 -14.05 29.11 -3.48
CA TYR A 140 -15.32 29.74 -3.82
C TYR A 140 -15.68 30.84 -2.82
N ASP A 141 -16.32 31.91 -3.32
CA ASP A 141 -16.85 32.99 -2.50
C ASP A 141 -18.39 32.90 -2.45
N LEU A 142 -18.89 32.15 -1.47
CA LEU A 142 -20.33 31.97 -1.27
C LEU A 142 -21.05 33.23 -0.79
N ALA A 143 -20.34 34.22 -0.24
CA ALA A 143 -20.96 35.47 0.18
C ALA A 143 -21.60 36.20 -1.02
N GLN A 144 -21.07 36.00 -2.22
CA GLN A 144 -21.65 36.54 -3.47
C GLN A 144 -22.97 35.88 -3.87
N LEU A 145 -23.23 34.65 -3.41
CA LEU A 145 -24.46 33.92 -3.71
C LEU A 145 -25.62 34.29 -2.77
N GLY A 146 -25.34 34.99 -1.66
CA GLY A 146 -26.36 35.42 -0.70
C GLY A 146 -27.22 34.24 -0.24
N HIS A 147 -28.55 34.40 -0.25
CA HIS A 147 -29.47 33.33 0.19
C HIS A 147 -29.45 32.07 -0.68
N LEU A 148 -28.86 32.09 -1.87
CA LEU A 148 -28.75 30.90 -2.72
C LEU A 148 -27.74 29.89 -2.16
N SER A 149 -26.79 30.31 -1.33
CA SER A 149 -25.83 29.39 -0.71
C SER A 149 -26.51 28.31 0.14
N HIS A 150 -27.65 28.64 0.78
CA HIS A 150 -28.44 27.69 1.57
C HIS A 150 -29.10 26.56 0.75
N TYR A 151 -29.10 26.67 -0.57
CA TYR A 151 -29.65 25.66 -1.48
C TYR A 151 -28.57 24.83 -2.17
N PHE A 152 -27.30 25.04 -1.81
CA PHE A 152 -26.20 24.25 -2.37
C PHE A 152 -26.27 22.81 -1.85
N ASP A 153 -26.13 21.86 -2.77
CA ASP A 153 -26.14 20.43 -2.47
C ASP A 153 -24.70 19.94 -2.35
N TYR A 154 -24.16 20.01 -1.13
CA TYR A 154 -22.77 19.62 -0.85
C TYR A 154 -22.51 18.13 -1.10
N GLU A 155 -23.47 17.26 -0.77
CA GLU A 155 -23.33 15.82 -0.98
C GLU A 155 -23.18 15.49 -2.47
N ARG A 156 -24.05 16.07 -3.31
CA ARG A 156 -23.98 15.84 -4.75
C ARG A 156 -22.71 16.42 -5.36
N TYR A 157 -22.30 17.63 -4.94
CA TYR A 157 -21.06 18.22 -5.43
C TYR A 157 -19.83 17.42 -5.00
N GLY A 158 -19.74 17.02 -3.72
CA GLY A 158 -18.63 16.22 -3.23
C GLY A 158 -18.56 14.84 -3.87
N ARG A 159 -19.71 14.24 -4.23
CA ARG A 159 -19.74 13.03 -5.05
C ARG A 159 -19.09 13.23 -6.42
N ASP A 160 -19.41 14.33 -7.09
CA ASP A 160 -18.82 14.65 -8.40
C ASP A 160 -17.30 14.89 -8.25
N VAL A 161 -16.86 15.61 -7.21
CA VAL A 161 -15.43 15.79 -6.90
C VAL A 161 -14.72 14.47 -6.65
N CYS A 162 -15.32 13.57 -5.86
CA CYS A 162 -14.76 12.25 -5.56
C CYS A 162 -14.53 11.44 -6.84
N LEU A 163 -15.50 11.46 -7.75
CA LEU A 163 -15.40 10.79 -9.05
C LEU A 163 -14.36 11.42 -9.97
N GLU A 164 -14.26 12.75 -10.00
CA GLU A 164 -13.29 13.48 -10.83
C GLU A 164 -11.85 13.27 -10.37
N GLN A 165 -11.62 13.26 -9.06
CA GLN A 165 -10.30 13.05 -8.46
C GLN A 165 -9.90 11.58 -8.37
N GLY A 166 -10.87 10.66 -8.46
CA GLY A 166 -10.63 9.23 -8.24
C GLY A 166 -10.12 8.92 -6.83
N GLY A 167 -10.48 9.74 -5.85
CA GLY A 167 -10.06 9.56 -4.46
C GLY A 167 -10.95 8.58 -3.70
N ILE A 168 -10.56 8.29 -2.45
CA ILE A 168 -11.28 7.38 -1.55
C ILE A 168 -11.39 7.96 -0.14
N PHE A 169 -12.40 7.52 0.60
CA PHE A 169 -12.48 7.77 2.04
C PHE A 169 -11.74 6.66 2.79
N HIS A 170 -10.68 7.02 3.51
CA HIS A 170 -9.82 6.09 4.21
C HIS A 170 -9.37 6.66 5.56
N SER A 171 -9.43 5.84 6.62
CA SER A 171 -8.94 6.15 7.97
C SER A 171 -9.30 7.54 8.51
N GLY A 172 -10.57 7.95 8.35
CA GLY A 172 -11.07 9.21 8.88
C GLY A 172 -10.73 10.46 8.05
N GLY A 173 -10.32 10.27 6.80
CA GLY A 173 -10.08 11.34 5.85
C GLY A 173 -10.36 10.93 4.41
N TYR A 174 -10.16 11.87 3.50
CA TYR A 174 -10.30 11.66 2.06
C TYR A 174 -8.93 11.76 1.39
N VAL A 175 -8.51 10.69 0.71
CA VAL A 175 -7.22 10.60 0.03
C VAL A 175 -7.42 10.68 -1.47
N TYR A 176 -6.60 11.48 -2.16
CA TYR A 176 -6.63 11.61 -3.61
C TYR A 176 -5.24 11.90 -4.18
N HIS A 177 -5.05 11.57 -5.45
CA HIS A 177 -3.82 11.86 -6.18
C HIS A 177 -3.80 13.34 -6.60
N THR A 178 -2.68 14.03 -6.37
CA THR A 178 -2.53 15.48 -6.61
C THR A 178 -1.75 15.84 -7.88
N SER A 179 -0.95 14.91 -8.40
CA SER A 179 -0.11 15.13 -9.57
C SER A 179 -0.79 14.66 -10.87
N GLY A 180 -0.81 15.52 -11.87
CA GLY A 180 -1.21 15.22 -13.24
C GLY A 180 -0.24 15.90 -14.19
#